data_AF-A0A522MUL1-F1
#
_entry.id   AF-A0A522MUL1-F1
#
_cell.length_a   1.000
_cell.length_b   1.000
_cell.length_c   1.000
_cell.angle_alpha   90.00
_cell.angle_beta   90.00
_cell.angle_gamma   90.00
#
_symmetry.space_group_name_H-M   'P 1'
#
loop_
_entity.id
_entity.type
_entity.pdbx_description
1 polymer ?
#
loop_
_entity_poly.entity_id
_entity_poly.type
_entity_poly.pdbx_seq_one_letter_code
_entity_poly.pdbx_strand_id
1 'polypeptide(L)'
;MRDVVRGPWPVVRGAAVWLFGFAVAASGGAQTRVLDDFASVAGWKAAPSEGVALALSSQATAAGHAMRLDFDFRGHGGWAAVRRPVDLELPANYEFTFRVRGEAPAENLEFKLADPSGDNVWWSVRRDFAFPREWQTVRIKKRRISFAWGPAGGGELRRAAAIELAVTAGSGGKGVVWVSDLRFTPLPPDHPYTGTPVVTASSSRPGRSPAQALTGAGGGWHSDPKTTGPQWLAIDFGERRELGGLVIDWDNEPDGFAVETSEDGAAWTSSWQVRSARGGRSFVPMPETDARYLRLVLTGVPTDGAGVRTIGVEPLEFAATPNDFIASVAKDARRGLYPRAFLGEMTSWALVGGPAPRRPPGLLGADGAFEPAPGTFSIEPFVWLDGALVTWAEVTTEQTLRAGYLPIPTVTWRHSAFDLEITAFGDPVPAGGDLLVRYRLTDRTGRGIAPRLFLAVRPLQVDPPAQFLNLAGGVTPIRRAVSRPGGLTAAGLAIEPLTAPVAAGVVGFDGGDVVEADRKS
;
A
#
# COMPACT_ATOMS: atom_id res chain seq x y z
N MET A 1 76.42 13.47 55.96
CA MET A 1 76.46 13.75 57.42
C MET A 1 75.07 13.49 57.98
N ARG A 2 75.01 12.57 58.95
CA ARG A 2 74.23 12.61 60.20
C ARG A 2 72.83 13.23 60.12
N ASP A 3 71.77 12.44 60.26
CA ASP A 3 71.20 11.92 61.51
C ASP A 3 69.98 12.75 61.93
N VAL A 4 68.84 12.05 62.01
CA VAL A 4 67.87 11.99 63.13
C VAL A 4 67.33 13.31 63.71
N VAL A 5 66.01 13.38 63.92
CA VAL A 5 65.34 13.63 65.24
C VAL A 5 63.96 14.33 65.12
N ARG A 6 62.93 13.54 65.48
CA ARG A 6 61.70 13.80 66.29
C ARG A 6 60.48 14.58 65.73
N GLY A 7 59.33 13.92 65.86
CA GLY A 7 57.98 14.52 65.93
C GLY A 7 57.70 15.23 67.27
N PRO A 8 56.44 15.61 67.61
CA PRO A 8 55.26 14.75 67.60
C PRO A 8 53.95 15.36 67.02
N TRP A 9 52.95 14.49 66.87
CA TRP A 9 51.55 14.66 66.42
C TRP A 9 50.65 15.40 67.45
N PRO A 10 49.31 15.60 67.29
CA PRO A 10 48.39 15.30 66.17
C PRO A 10 47.39 16.44 65.81
N VAL A 11 46.82 16.47 64.60
CA VAL A 11 45.41 16.88 64.39
C VAL A 11 44.82 16.15 63.17
N VAL A 12 43.72 15.47 63.42
CA VAL A 12 42.84 14.77 62.47
C VAL A 12 42.12 15.77 61.55
N ARG A 13 42.19 15.57 60.22
CA ARG A 13 41.10 15.92 59.29
C ARG A 13 41.03 14.89 58.16
N GLY A 14 39.85 14.28 58.02
CA GLY A 14 39.56 13.16 57.14
C GLY A 14 39.60 13.50 55.65
N ALA A 15 40.04 12.51 54.87
CA ALA A 15 39.93 12.50 53.42
C ALA A 15 38.51 12.06 53.03
N ALA A 16 37.81 12.91 52.28
CA ALA A 16 36.58 12.55 51.60
C ALA A 16 36.92 11.62 50.42
N VAL A 17 36.48 10.37 50.50
CA VAL A 17 36.49 9.43 49.39
C VAL A 17 35.35 9.81 48.45
N TRP A 18 35.68 10.26 47.24
CA TRP A 18 34.72 10.41 46.15
C TRP A 18 34.37 9.03 45.61
N LEU A 19 33.25 8.48 46.07
CA LEU A 19 32.58 7.36 45.43
C LEU A 19 31.94 7.89 44.13
N PHE A 20 32.55 7.56 43.00
CA PHE A 20 31.88 7.63 41.70
C PHE A 20 30.73 6.62 41.70
N GLY A 21 29.53 7.09 42.06
CA GLY A 21 28.31 6.36 41.80
C GLY A 21 28.10 6.26 40.30
N PHE A 22 28.23 5.05 39.75
CA PHE A 22 27.62 4.73 38.46
C PHE A 22 26.11 4.93 38.62
N ALA A 23 25.60 6.06 38.13
CA ALA A 23 24.18 6.20 37.86
C ALA A 23 23.85 5.23 36.73
N VAL A 24 23.34 4.06 37.08
CA VAL A 24 22.53 3.26 36.16
C VAL A 24 21.35 4.15 35.82
N ALA A 25 21.41 4.82 34.67
CA ALA A 25 20.23 5.40 34.05
C ALA A 25 19.30 4.21 33.78
N ALA A 26 18.34 4.00 34.66
CA ALA A 26 17.21 3.15 34.36
C ALA A 26 16.52 3.76 33.14
N SER A 27 16.77 3.20 31.97
CA SER A 27 15.91 3.35 30.82
C SER A 27 14.53 2.87 31.27
N GLY A 28 13.66 3.81 31.64
CA GLY A 28 12.26 3.53 31.93
C GLY A 28 11.67 2.94 30.66
N GLY A 29 11.65 1.61 30.58
CA GLY A 29 11.05 0.89 29.47
C GLY A 29 9.60 1.36 29.35
N ALA A 30 9.24 1.83 28.16
CA ALA A 30 7.88 2.23 27.87
C ALA A 30 6.93 1.07 28.21
N GLN A 31 6.17 1.23 29.29
CA GLN A 31 5.33 0.15 29.79
C GLN A 31 4.01 0.12 29.01
N THR A 32 3.74 -0.98 28.31
CA THR A 32 2.42 -1.24 27.72
C THR A 32 1.35 -1.20 28.81
N ARG A 33 0.33 -0.37 28.62
CA ARG A 33 -0.85 -0.26 29.47
C ARG A 33 -2.03 -0.97 28.83
N VAL A 34 -2.68 -1.87 29.56
CA VAL A 34 -4.02 -2.36 29.18
C VAL A 34 -5.03 -1.26 29.46
N LEU A 35 -5.71 -0.80 28.42
CA LEU A 35 -6.77 0.21 28.53
C LEU A 35 -8.12 -0.44 28.80
N ASP A 36 -8.38 -1.61 28.22
CA ASP A 36 -9.58 -2.39 28.44
C ASP A 36 -9.36 -3.87 28.08
N ASP A 37 -9.71 -4.78 28.99
CA ASP A 37 -9.74 -6.23 28.75
C ASP A 37 -11.12 -6.74 28.31
N PHE A 38 -12.10 -5.82 28.31
CA PHE A 38 -13.50 -6.03 27.97
C PHE A 38 -14.24 -7.05 28.84
N ALA A 39 -13.81 -7.25 30.09
CA ALA A 39 -14.60 -8.03 31.06
C ALA A 39 -16.01 -7.43 31.26
N SER A 40 -16.15 -6.11 31.08
CA SER A 40 -17.43 -5.39 31.07
C SER A 40 -17.46 -4.32 29.98
N VAL A 41 -18.63 -4.09 29.39
CA VAL A 41 -18.86 -3.00 28.43
C VAL A 41 -19.40 -1.72 29.08
N ALA A 42 -19.53 -1.67 30.42
CA ALA A 42 -20.12 -0.54 31.12
C ALA A 42 -19.39 0.81 30.91
N GLY A 43 -18.08 0.77 30.58
CA GLY A 43 -17.29 1.95 30.24
C GLY A 43 -17.46 2.43 28.79
N TRP A 44 -18.24 1.73 27.98
CA TRP A 44 -18.47 2.03 26.56
C TRP A 44 -19.91 2.49 26.33
N LYS A 45 -20.06 3.54 25.54
CA LYS A 45 -21.35 4.05 25.07
C LYS A 45 -21.53 3.73 23.59
N ALA A 46 -22.63 3.08 23.23
CA ALA A 46 -23.04 2.92 21.84
C ALA A 46 -23.50 4.28 21.27
N ALA A 47 -23.04 4.60 20.06
CA ALA A 47 -23.37 5.83 19.34
C ALA A 47 -23.49 5.56 17.82
N PRO A 48 -24.45 4.71 17.38
CA PRO A 48 -24.67 4.48 15.96
C PRO A 48 -25.22 5.73 15.27
N SER A 49 -25.02 5.85 13.96
CA SER A 49 -25.72 6.85 13.13
C SER A 49 -27.22 6.57 13.07
N GLU A 50 -27.99 7.57 12.65
CA GLU A 50 -29.42 7.40 12.40
C GLU A 50 -29.67 6.21 11.43
N GLY A 51 -30.69 5.41 11.73
CA GLY A 51 -31.05 4.22 10.95
C GLY A 51 -30.23 2.96 11.24
N VAL A 52 -29.10 3.05 11.95
CA VAL A 52 -28.24 1.90 12.26
C VAL A 52 -28.56 1.33 13.63
N ALA A 53 -28.71 0.00 13.72
CA ALA A 53 -28.83 -0.70 15.00
C ALA A 53 -27.46 -1.15 15.50
N LEU A 54 -27.20 -0.98 16.80
CA LEU A 54 -26.00 -1.46 17.47
C LEU A 54 -26.35 -1.95 18.89
N ALA A 55 -26.01 -3.20 19.19
CA ALA A 55 -26.08 -3.77 20.54
C ALA A 55 -24.68 -4.13 21.03
N LEU A 56 -24.42 -3.87 22.32
CA LEU A 56 -23.14 -4.14 22.98
C LEU A 56 -23.30 -5.15 24.10
N SER A 57 -22.37 -6.08 24.18
CA SER A 57 -22.26 -7.01 25.30
C SER A 57 -20.81 -7.41 25.56
N SER A 58 -20.52 -7.84 26.79
CA SER A 58 -19.26 -8.53 27.10
C SER A 58 -19.48 -10.03 26.89
N GLN A 59 -18.51 -10.71 26.28
CA GLN A 59 -18.55 -12.14 26.05
C GLN A 59 -17.22 -12.78 26.47
N ALA A 60 -17.30 -13.86 27.26
CA ALA A 60 -16.14 -14.68 27.60
C ALA A 60 -15.55 -15.38 26.36
N THR A 61 -14.23 -15.52 26.34
CA THR A 61 -13.44 -16.14 25.27
C THR A 61 -12.39 -17.06 25.91
N ALA A 62 -11.74 -17.91 25.10
CA ALA A 62 -10.66 -18.77 25.60
C ALA A 62 -9.48 -17.99 26.22
N ALA A 63 -9.27 -16.73 25.84
CA ALA A 63 -8.15 -15.90 26.26
C ALA A 63 -8.53 -14.77 27.24
N GLY A 64 -9.78 -14.71 27.73
CA GLY A 64 -10.28 -13.61 28.55
C GLY A 64 -11.68 -13.19 28.11
N HIS A 65 -11.90 -11.90 27.87
CA HIS A 65 -13.20 -11.37 27.43
C HIS A 65 -13.07 -10.56 26.15
N ALA A 66 -14.20 -10.30 25.51
CA ALA A 66 -14.29 -9.44 24.35
C ALA A 66 -15.59 -8.63 24.39
N MET A 67 -15.52 -7.39 23.93
CA MET A 67 -16.70 -6.63 23.58
C MET A 67 -17.25 -7.16 22.27
N ARG A 68 -18.51 -7.57 22.29
CA ARG A 68 -19.29 -7.97 21.12
C ARG A 68 -20.13 -6.79 20.65
N LEU A 69 -20.03 -6.47 19.37
CA LEU A 69 -20.79 -5.45 18.66
C LEU A 69 -21.68 -6.15 17.63
N ASP A 70 -22.99 -6.23 17.88
CA ASP A 70 -23.98 -6.69 16.90
C ASP A 70 -24.53 -5.47 16.18
N PHE A 71 -24.23 -5.32 14.88
CA PHE A 71 -24.64 -4.17 14.09
C PHE A 71 -25.55 -4.57 12.92
N ASP A 72 -26.44 -3.65 12.53
CA ASP A 72 -27.27 -3.77 11.32
C ASP A 72 -27.45 -2.38 10.70
N PHE A 73 -26.90 -2.19 9.50
CA PHE A 73 -27.02 -0.96 8.71
C PHE A 73 -28.37 -0.82 8.01
N ARG A 74 -29.20 -1.88 7.98
CA ARG A 74 -30.57 -1.90 7.42
C ARG A 74 -30.66 -1.44 5.96
N GLY A 75 -29.61 -1.67 5.18
CA GLY A 75 -29.56 -1.33 3.75
C GLY A 75 -29.24 0.13 3.45
N HIS A 76 -28.76 0.89 4.43
CA HIS A 76 -28.28 2.27 4.25
C HIS A 76 -26.78 2.38 4.56
N GLY A 77 -26.16 3.48 4.17
CA GLY A 77 -24.84 3.85 4.70
C GLY A 77 -24.93 4.30 6.16
N GLY A 78 -23.82 4.30 6.89
CA GLY A 78 -23.79 4.75 8.28
C GLY A 78 -22.64 4.17 9.08
N TRP A 79 -22.65 4.40 10.40
CA TRP A 79 -21.66 3.85 11.32
C TRP A 79 -22.28 3.24 12.57
N ALA A 80 -21.71 2.14 13.02
CA ALA A 80 -21.92 1.54 14.32
C ALA A 80 -20.68 1.81 15.17
N ALA A 81 -20.74 2.87 15.98
CA ALA A 81 -19.60 3.32 16.80
C ALA A 81 -19.84 3.07 18.29
N VAL A 82 -18.74 2.82 19.00
CA VAL A 82 -18.69 2.77 20.45
C VAL A 82 -17.63 3.73 20.96
N ARG A 83 -17.94 4.47 22.02
CA ARG A 83 -17.06 5.48 22.60
C ARG A 83 -16.77 5.17 24.06
N ARG A 84 -15.52 5.34 24.46
CA ARG A 84 -15.05 5.27 25.84
C ARG A 84 -14.30 6.55 26.22
N PRO A 85 -14.69 7.26 27.29
CA PRO A 85 -13.88 8.32 27.86
C PRO A 85 -12.53 7.78 28.36
N VAL A 86 -11.46 8.52 28.13
CA VAL A 86 -10.12 8.20 28.62
C VAL A 86 -9.42 9.49 29.06
N ASP A 87 -8.33 9.35 29.80
CA ASP A 87 -7.37 10.45 30.02
C ASP A 87 -5.99 9.89 29.70
N LEU A 88 -5.55 10.17 28.47
CA LEU A 88 -4.30 9.64 27.92
C LEU A 88 -3.44 10.77 27.41
N GLU A 89 -2.30 10.99 28.07
CA GLU A 89 -1.21 11.77 27.49
C GLU A 89 -0.54 10.96 26.39
N LEU A 90 -0.42 11.58 25.22
CA LEU A 90 0.17 10.97 24.04
C LEU A 90 1.62 11.47 23.90
N PRO A 91 2.62 10.58 24.04
CA PRO A 91 4.02 10.94 23.86
C PRO A 91 4.33 11.19 22.38
N ALA A 92 5.60 11.57 22.10
CA ALA A 92 6.05 11.85 20.74
C ALA A 92 5.82 10.69 19.76
N ASN A 93 5.79 9.44 20.24
CA ASN A 93 5.44 8.26 19.47
C ASN A 93 4.75 7.21 20.35
N TYR A 94 3.82 6.44 19.79
CA TYR A 94 3.03 5.46 20.52
C TYR A 94 2.34 4.48 19.57
N GLU A 95 1.87 3.36 20.10
CA GLU A 95 0.92 2.48 19.43
C GLU A 95 -0.29 2.11 20.30
N PHE A 96 -1.41 1.90 19.61
CA PHE A 96 -2.57 1.19 20.13
C PHE A 96 -2.63 -0.21 19.50
N THR A 97 -2.96 -1.22 20.30
CA THR A 97 -3.23 -2.56 19.79
C THR A 97 -4.52 -3.09 20.37
N PHE A 98 -5.26 -3.86 19.58
CA PHE A 98 -6.40 -4.66 20.05
C PHE A 98 -6.53 -5.89 19.16
N ARG A 99 -7.19 -6.94 19.64
CA ARG A 99 -7.51 -8.10 18.82
C ARG A 99 -8.92 -7.96 18.26
N VAL A 100 -9.12 -8.37 17.03
CA VAL A 100 -10.41 -8.35 16.35
C VAL A 100 -10.70 -9.71 15.72
N ARG A 101 -11.98 -10.10 15.71
CA ARG A 101 -12.54 -11.11 14.82
C ARG A 101 -13.97 -10.72 14.47
N GLY A 102 -14.53 -11.26 13.40
CA GLY A 102 -15.90 -10.95 13.03
C GLY A 102 -16.58 -11.97 12.13
N GLU A 103 -17.90 -11.94 12.19
CA GLU A 103 -18.83 -12.59 11.27
C GLU A 103 -19.64 -11.48 10.60
N ALA A 104 -18.99 -10.79 9.66
CA ALA A 104 -19.53 -9.62 8.99
C ALA A 104 -19.06 -9.59 7.52
N PRO A 105 -19.79 -8.88 6.63
CA PRO A 105 -19.27 -8.46 5.33
C PRO A 105 -17.98 -7.63 5.46
N ALA A 106 -17.35 -7.31 4.33
CA ALA A 106 -16.27 -6.34 4.32
C ALA A 106 -16.87 -4.94 4.59
N GLU A 107 -16.41 -4.30 5.65
CA GLU A 107 -16.82 -2.96 6.08
C GLU A 107 -15.58 -2.16 6.44
N ASN A 108 -15.70 -0.87 6.70
CA ASN A 108 -14.55 -0.11 7.18
C ASN A 108 -14.41 -0.29 8.69
N LEU A 109 -13.16 -0.44 9.15
CA LEU A 109 -12.80 -0.41 10.57
C LEU A 109 -12.15 0.94 10.89
N GLU A 110 -12.74 1.67 11.83
CA GLU A 110 -12.25 2.98 12.26
C GLU A 110 -11.84 2.96 13.74
N PHE A 111 -10.72 3.60 14.03
CA PHE A 111 -10.27 3.95 15.37
C PHE A 111 -10.15 5.46 15.46
N LYS A 112 -10.75 6.08 16.49
CA LYS A 112 -10.74 7.53 16.65
C LYS A 112 -10.23 7.93 18.02
N LEU A 113 -9.54 9.07 18.05
CA LEU A 113 -9.17 9.80 19.25
C LEU A 113 -9.82 11.17 19.19
N ALA A 114 -10.51 11.56 20.25
CA ALA A 114 -10.98 12.93 20.42
C ALA A 114 -10.10 13.66 21.44
N ASP A 115 -9.86 14.95 21.20
CA ASP A 115 -9.20 15.81 22.17
C ASP A 115 -10.11 16.14 23.37
N PRO A 116 -9.61 16.87 24.39
CA PRO A 116 -10.41 17.26 25.55
C PRO A 116 -11.62 18.16 25.26
N SER A 117 -11.62 18.89 24.13
CA SER A 117 -12.80 19.67 23.72
C SER A 117 -13.91 18.75 23.22
N GLY A 118 -13.54 17.62 22.60
CA GLY A 118 -14.46 16.71 21.93
C GLY A 118 -14.81 17.14 20.50
N ASP A 119 -14.39 18.34 20.07
CA ASP A 119 -14.70 18.92 18.76
C ASP A 119 -13.66 18.52 17.69
N ASN A 120 -12.44 18.15 18.11
CA ASN A 120 -11.38 17.73 17.21
C ASN A 120 -11.16 16.22 17.29
N VAL A 121 -11.14 15.58 16.13
CA VAL A 121 -11.01 14.13 15.99
C VAL A 121 -9.84 13.79 15.09
N TRP A 122 -9.06 12.81 15.53
CA TRP A 122 -8.06 12.13 14.73
C TRP A 122 -8.48 10.68 14.56
N TRP A 123 -8.18 10.09 13.41
CA TRP A 123 -8.63 8.75 13.09
C TRP A 123 -7.61 7.91 12.34
N SER A 124 -7.77 6.60 12.46
CA SER A 124 -7.20 5.60 11.59
C SER A 124 -8.34 4.85 10.92
N VAL A 125 -8.34 4.79 9.59
CA VAL A 125 -9.41 4.16 8.81
C VAL A 125 -8.80 3.03 7.96
N ARG A 126 -9.29 1.81 8.16
CA ARG A 126 -9.02 0.66 7.29
C ARG A 126 -10.26 0.41 6.46
N ARG A 127 -10.21 0.82 5.18
CA ARG A 127 -11.33 0.63 4.24
C ARG A 127 -11.44 -0.82 3.79
N ASP A 128 -12.65 -1.27 3.50
CA ASP A 128 -12.96 -2.63 3.02
C ASP A 128 -12.30 -3.73 3.86
N PHE A 129 -12.25 -3.51 5.18
CA PHE A 129 -11.65 -4.43 6.13
C PHE A 129 -12.46 -5.72 6.19
N ALA A 130 -11.90 -6.78 5.61
CA ALA A 130 -12.44 -8.13 5.71
C ALA A 130 -12.19 -8.66 7.12
N PHE A 131 -13.21 -8.62 7.98
CA PHE A 131 -13.09 -9.08 9.36
C PHE A 131 -12.65 -10.55 9.41
N PRO A 132 -11.55 -10.87 10.11
CA PRO A 132 -11.04 -12.23 10.15
C PRO A 132 -11.94 -13.12 11.00
N ARG A 133 -12.09 -14.38 10.60
CA ARG A 133 -12.84 -15.38 11.38
C ARG A 133 -12.09 -15.80 12.64
N GLU A 134 -10.77 -15.78 12.57
CA GLU A 134 -9.87 -16.00 13.69
C GLU A 134 -9.40 -14.68 14.30
N TRP A 135 -8.93 -14.73 15.55
CA TRP A 135 -8.44 -13.55 16.24
C TRP A 135 -7.15 -13.02 15.63
N GLN A 136 -7.21 -11.80 15.11
CA GLN A 136 -6.06 -11.07 14.59
C GLN A 136 -5.78 -9.83 15.42
N THR A 137 -4.51 -9.52 15.66
CA THR A 137 -4.12 -8.26 16.28
C THR A 137 -4.12 -7.14 15.25
N VAL A 138 -4.89 -6.09 15.53
CA VAL A 138 -4.82 -4.80 14.87
C VAL A 138 -3.84 -3.92 15.64
N ARG A 139 -2.93 -3.27 14.90
CA ARG A 139 -1.91 -2.38 15.43
C ARG A 139 -2.02 -1.03 14.74
N ILE A 140 -2.09 0.04 15.54
CA ILE A 140 -2.29 1.41 15.09
C ILE A 140 -1.22 2.29 15.74
N LYS A 141 -0.18 2.61 14.98
CA LYS A 141 0.88 3.52 15.41
C LYS A 141 0.45 4.98 15.22
N LYS A 142 1.09 5.92 15.94
CA LYS A 142 0.83 7.36 15.84
C LYS A 142 0.68 7.84 14.38
N ARG A 143 1.60 7.46 13.50
CA ARG A 143 1.59 7.84 12.08
C ARG A 143 0.36 7.37 11.27
N ARG A 144 -0.37 6.36 11.75
CA ARG A 144 -1.62 5.87 11.14
C ARG A 144 -2.85 6.64 11.63
N ILE A 145 -2.65 7.63 12.49
CA ILE A 145 -3.70 8.47 13.06
C ILE A 145 -3.52 9.87 12.47
N SER A 146 -4.40 10.23 11.54
CA SER A 146 -4.42 11.55 10.91
C SER A 146 -5.56 12.41 11.45
N PHE A 147 -5.42 13.73 11.34
CA PHE A 147 -6.51 14.63 11.65
C PHE A 147 -7.70 14.32 10.72
N ALA A 148 -8.88 14.16 11.30
CA ALA A 148 -10.09 13.82 10.58
C ALA A 148 -10.94 15.08 10.34
N TRP A 149 -11.35 15.74 11.42
CA TRP A 149 -12.13 16.98 11.38
C TRP A 149 -12.06 17.72 12.72
N GLY A 150 -12.50 18.97 12.71
CA GLY A 150 -12.60 19.84 13.87
C GLY A 150 -12.11 21.26 13.59
N PRO A 151 -12.40 22.22 14.48
CA PRO A 151 -11.99 23.62 14.32
C PRO A 151 -10.46 23.81 14.32
N ALA A 152 -9.67 22.86 14.82
CA ALA A 152 -8.20 22.95 14.82
C ALA A 152 -7.59 22.86 13.40
N GLY A 153 -8.30 22.27 12.44
CA GLY A 153 -7.83 22.14 11.05
C GLY A 153 -6.59 21.26 10.84
N GLY A 154 -6.11 20.57 11.88
CA GLY A 154 -4.91 19.73 11.82
C GLY A 154 -4.14 19.70 13.14
N GLY A 155 -2.88 19.25 13.06
CA GLY A 155 -1.93 19.30 14.16
C GLY A 155 -1.76 17.98 14.94
N GLU A 156 -0.89 18.04 15.94
CA GLU A 156 -0.55 16.91 16.79
C GLU A 156 -1.48 16.82 18.00
N LEU A 157 -2.10 15.66 18.20
CA LEU A 157 -2.87 15.36 19.41
C LEU A 157 -1.93 14.99 20.55
N ARG A 158 -1.89 15.81 21.61
CA ARG A 158 -1.03 15.57 22.81
C ARG A 158 -1.77 14.88 23.96
N ARG A 159 -3.10 14.98 24.00
CA ARG A 159 -3.94 14.33 25.01
C ARG A 159 -5.24 13.86 24.38
N ALA A 160 -5.56 12.59 24.54
CA ALA A 160 -6.85 12.03 24.12
C ALA A 160 -7.80 11.97 25.32
N ALA A 161 -9.02 12.44 25.13
CA ALA A 161 -10.10 12.39 26.12
C ALA A 161 -11.17 11.33 25.80
N ALA A 162 -11.18 10.80 24.58
CA ALA A 162 -12.01 9.67 24.22
C ALA A 162 -11.35 8.79 23.16
N ILE A 163 -11.64 7.50 23.23
CA ILE A 163 -11.38 6.52 22.17
C ILE A 163 -12.73 6.12 21.57
N GLU A 164 -12.80 6.04 20.25
CA GLU A 164 -13.93 5.41 19.55
C GLU A 164 -13.45 4.27 18.67
N LEU A 165 -14.21 3.19 18.65
CA LEU A 165 -14.10 2.09 17.69
C LEU A 165 -15.38 2.08 16.87
N ALA A 166 -15.28 2.06 15.54
CA ALA A 166 -16.45 2.03 14.68
C ALA A 166 -16.33 1.03 13.54
N VAL A 167 -17.46 0.41 13.21
CA VAL A 167 -17.69 -0.28 11.95
C VAL A 167 -18.54 0.63 11.08
N THR A 168 -18.04 1.05 9.93
CA THR A 168 -18.77 1.95 9.02
C THR A 168 -19.03 1.25 7.69
N ALA A 169 -20.21 1.49 7.11
CA ALA A 169 -20.67 0.76 5.95
C ALA A 169 -19.71 0.93 4.76
N GLY A 170 -19.06 -0.16 4.35
CA GLY A 170 -18.35 -0.32 3.10
C GLY A 170 -19.25 -1.03 2.08
N SER A 171 -19.49 -2.32 2.28
CA SER A 171 -20.48 -3.08 1.51
C SER A 171 -21.88 -3.02 2.12
N GLY A 172 -21.99 -2.66 3.41
CA GLY A 172 -23.23 -2.57 4.15
C GLY A 172 -23.79 -3.94 4.56
N GLY A 173 -24.96 -3.92 5.20
CA GLY A 173 -25.60 -5.12 5.74
C GLY A 173 -25.50 -5.21 7.26
N LYS A 174 -25.31 -6.42 7.79
CA LYS A 174 -25.30 -6.68 9.24
C LYS A 174 -24.26 -7.72 9.59
N GLY A 175 -23.80 -7.69 10.83
CA GLY A 175 -22.79 -8.62 11.30
C GLY A 175 -22.49 -8.49 12.78
N VAL A 176 -21.53 -9.29 13.21
CA VAL A 176 -21.02 -9.29 14.58
C VAL A 176 -19.52 -9.14 14.56
N VAL A 177 -19.00 -8.20 15.34
CA VAL A 177 -17.57 -7.98 15.53
C VAL A 177 -17.23 -8.13 17.01
N TRP A 178 -16.13 -8.80 17.31
CA TRP A 178 -15.57 -8.88 18.65
C TRP A 178 -14.24 -8.16 18.71
N VAL A 179 -14.07 -7.35 19.75
CA VAL A 179 -12.82 -6.66 20.07
C VAL A 179 -12.35 -7.09 21.45
N SER A 180 -11.07 -7.41 21.60
CA SER A 180 -10.46 -7.75 22.89
C SER A 180 -9.09 -7.08 23.10
N ASP A 181 -8.65 -7.00 24.35
CA ASP A 181 -7.29 -6.63 24.75
C ASP A 181 -6.82 -5.28 24.16
N LEU A 182 -7.56 -4.20 24.42
CA LEU A 182 -7.19 -2.86 23.99
C LEU A 182 -6.03 -2.35 24.85
N ARG A 183 -4.90 -2.06 24.20
CA ARG A 183 -3.66 -1.62 24.85
C ARG A 183 -3.12 -0.35 24.23
N PHE A 184 -2.34 0.37 25.02
CA PHE A 184 -1.56 1.53 24.62
C PHE A 184 -0.11 1.35 25.06
N THR A 185 0.82 1.55 24.14
CA THR A 185 2.26 1.42 24.40
C THR A 185 2.94 2.71 23.94
N PRO A 186 3.52 3.51 24.85
CA PRO A 186 4.46 4.55 24.46
C PRO A 186 5.60 3.94 23.63
N LEU A 187 6.06 4.62 22.60
CA LEU A 187 7.20 4.18 21.81
C LEU A 187 8.31 5.23 21.90
N PRO A 188 9.58 4.85 21.69
CA PRO A 188 10.65 5.82 21.47
C PRO A 188 10.24 6.79 20.34
N PRO A 189 10.62 8.09 20.43
CA PRO A 189 10.36 9.04 19.36
C PRO A 189 10.82 8.49 18.00
N ASP A 190 10.02 8.70 16.96
CA ASP A 190 10.44 8.36 15.60
C ASP A 190 11.68 9.20 15.23
N HIS A 191 12.64 8.56 14.57
CA HIS A 191 13.86 9.19 14.09
C HIS A 191 14.23 8.59 12.72
N PRO A 192 14.82 9.39 11.81
CA PRO A 192 15.38 8.82 10.58
C PRO A 192 16.43 7.77 10.92
N TYR A 193 16.43 6.67 10.18
CA TYR A 193 17.48 5.67 10.32
C TYR A 193 18.83 6.27 9.89
N THR A 194 19.78 6.34 10.82
CA THR A 194 21.15 6.83 10.57
C THR A 194 22.22 5.76 10.75
N GLY A 195 21.82 4.51 11.00
CA GLY A 195 22.73 3.38 11.14
C GLY A 195 23.41 2.98 9.82
N THR A 196 24.43 2.13 9.91
CA THR A 196 25.01 1.43 8.76
C THR A 196 24.62 -0.03 8.86
N PRO A 197 23.75 -0.55 7.97
CA PRO A 197 23.29 -1.91 8.07
C PRO A 197 24.39 -2.92 7.72
N VAL A 198 24.32 -4.10 8.33
CA VAL A 198 25.19 -5.24 8.00
C VAL A 198 24.44 -6.18 7.08
N VAL A 199 25.04 -6.49 5.93
CA VAL A 199 24.45 -7.40 4.94
C VAL A 199 25.19 -8.73 4.95
N THR A 200 24.43 -9.82 4.99
CA THR A 200 24.91 -11.19 4.91
C THR A 200 24.16 -11.95 3.82
N ALA A 201 24.69 -13.07 3.36
CA ALA A 201 24.03 -13.88 2.34
C ALA A 201 24.34 -15.36 2.58
N SER A 202 23.57 -16.23 1.94
CA SER A 202 23.83 -17.68 1.89
C SER A 202 25.21 -18.01 1.31
N SER A 203 25.66 -17.21 0.33
CA SER A 203 26.97 -17.35 -0.33
C SER A 203 27.30 -16.09 -1.13
N SER A 204 28.52 -16.00 -1.66
CA SER A 204 28.94 -14.89 -2.53
C SER A 204 30.06 -15.34 -3.45
N ARG A 205 30.04 -14.88 -4.71
CA ARG A 205 31.18 -15.00 -5.62
C ARG A 205 32.33 -14.10 -5.15
N PRO A 206 33.60 -14.44 -5.50
CA PRO A 206 34.73 -13.54 -5.27
C PRO A 206 34.49 -12.15 -5.87
N GLY A 207 34.69 -11.10 -5.09
CA GLY A 207 34.49 -9.71 -5.50
C GLY A 207 33.04 -9.22 -5.58
N ARG A 208 32.06 -10.07 -5.19
CA ARG A 208 30.61 -9.81 -5.24
C ARG A 208 29.96 -10.02 -3.86
N SER A 209 30.48 -9.33 -2.84
CA SER A 209 30.08 -9.45 -1.44
C SER A 209 28.65 -8.94 -1.18
N PRO A 210 27.98 -9.38 -0.08
CA PRO A 210 26.60 -8.98 0.20
C PRO A 210 26.40 -7.47 0.38
N ALA A 211 27.37 -6.78 1.00
CA ALA A 211 27.30 -5.34 1.25
C ALA A 211 27.26 -4.50 -0.04
N GLN A 212 27.76 -5.04 -1.15
CA GLN A 212 27.69 -4.35 -2.45
C GLN A 212 26.26 -4.19 -2.96
N ALA A 213 25.31 -5.01 -2.51
CA ALA A 213 23.90 -4.86 -2.86
C ALA A 213 23.31 -3.52 -2.38
N LEU A 214 23.84 -2.88 -1.34
CA LEU A 214 23.34 -1.57 -0.88
C LEU A 214 23.92 -0.39 -1.66
N THR A 215 25.04 -0.59 -2.34
CA THR A 215 25.82 0.50 -2.97
C THR A 215 25.90 0.37 -4.49
N GLY A 216 25.62 -0.81 -5.05
CA GLY A 216 25.85 -1.15 -6.45
C GLY A 216 27.33 -1.29 -6.83
N ALA A 217 28.26 -1.08 -5.91
CA ALA A 217 29.69 -1.13 -6.18
C ALA A 217 30.12 -2.52 -6.70
N GLY A 218 30.98 -2.57 -7.71
CA GLY A 218 31.38 -3.83 -8.34
C GLY A 218 30.22 -4.58 -9.02
N GLY A 219 29.09 -3.90 -9.26
CA GLY A 219 27.86 -4.41 -9.85
C GLY A 219 26.92 -5.15 -8.88
N GLY A 220 27.14 -5.04 -7.57
CA GLY A 220 26.27 -5.59 -6.53
C GLY A 220 26.68 -6.98 -6.00
N TRP A 221 25.78 -7.60 -5.24
CA TRP A 221 25.96 -8.96 -4.72
C TRP A 221 25.63 -10.01 -5.78
N HIS A 222 26.34 -11.13 -5.76
CA HIS A 222 26.03 -12.30 -6.58
C HIS A 222 26.33 -13.57 -5.81
N SER A 223 25.37 -14.49 -5.76
CA SER A 223 25.54 -15.78 -5.09
C SER A 223 26.53 -16.69 -5.81
N ASP A 224 27.16 -17.60 -5.05
CA ASP A 224 28.03 -18.61 -5.65
C ASP A 224 27.16 -19.73 -6.28
N PRO A 225 27.25 -19.98 -7.61
CA PRO A 225 26.48 -21.04 -8.28
C PRO A 225 26.73 -22.44 -7.72
N LYS A 226 27.84 -22.67 -7.02
CA LYS A 226 28.15 -23.96 -6.39
C LYS A 226 27.40 -24.19 -5.08
N THR A 227 26.69 -23.18 -4.59
CA THR A 227 25.94 -23.26 -3.33
C THR A 227 24.76 -24.19 -3.48
N THR A 228 24.73 -25.24 -2.67
CA THR A 228 23.57 -26.13 -2.55
C THR A 228 22.64 -25.61 -1.44
N GLY A 229 21.33 -25.67 -1.69
CA GLY A 229 20.30 -25.22 -0.73
C GLY A 229 19.73 -23.82 -1.02
N PRO A 230 18.87 -23.30 -0.12
CA PRO A 230 18.20 -22.02 -0.30
C PRO A 230 19.19 -20.86 -0.39
N GLN A 231 18.99 -19.98 -1.37
CA GLN A 231 19.81 -18.78 -1.52
C GLN A 231 19.07 -17.57 -0.97
N TRP A 232 19.78 -16.72 -0.23
CA TRP A 232 19.17 -15.58 0.44
C TRP A 232 20.17 -14.44 0.66
N LEU A 233 19.65 -13.23 0.81
CA LEU A 233 20.36 -12.01 1.19
C LEU A 233 19.64 -11.40 2.40
N ALA A 234 20.34 -11.14 3.49
CA ALA A 234 19.76 -10.59 4.71
C ALA A 234 20.45 -9.30 5.15
N ILE A 235 19.68 -8.36 5.68
CA ILE A 235 20.08 -7.05 6.16
C ILE A 235 19.74 -6.98 7.66
N ASP A 236 20.74 -6.76 8.51
CA ASP A 236 20.57 -6.34 9.91
C ASP A 236 20.74 -4.82 9.98
N PHE A 237 19.68 -4.11 10.35
CA PHE A 237 19.72 -2.67 10.50
C PHE A 237 20.43 -2.23 11.80
N GLY A 238 20.70 -3.15 12.73
CA GLY A 238 21.28 -2.89 14.05
C GLY A 238 20.27 -2.42 15.09
N GLU A 239 19.21 -1.76 14.63
CA GLU A 239 18.05 -1.34 15.41
C GLU A 239 16.76 -1.62 14.65
N ARG A 240 15.63 -1.61 15.36
CA ARG A 240 14.32 -1.67 14.71
C ARG A 240 14.12 -0.38 13.92
N ARG A 241 13.80 -0.50 12.63
CA ARG A 241 13.45 0.64 11.79
C ARG A 241 12.19 0.38 11.00
N GLU A 242 11.63 1.46 10.48
CA GLU A 242 10.50 1.43 9.57
C GLU A 242 10.96 1.10 8.14
N LEU A 243 10.09 0.38 7.44
CA LEU A 243 10.28 -0.07 6.05
C LEU A 243 9.04 0.34 5.27
N GLY A 244 9.16 1.32 4.35
CA GLY A 244 8.04 1.71 3.49
C GLY A 244 7.90 0.82 2.26
N GLY A 245 9.02 0.33 1.74
CA GLY A 245 9.06 -0.64 0.66
C GLY A 245 10.49 -1.00 0.29
N LEU A 246 10.63 -1.86 -0.73
CA LEU A 246 11.91 -2.19 -1.33
C LEU A 246 11.89 -1.87 -2.82
N VAL A 247 13.03 -1.39 -3.30
CA VAL A 247 13.34 -1.31 -4.72
C VAL A 247 14.55 -2.20 -4.96
N ILE A 248 14.39 -3.22 -5.80
CA ILE A 248 15.43 -4.22 -6.05
C ILE A 248 15.76 -4.18 -7.54
N ASP A 249 17.00 -3.84 -7.89
CA ASP A 249 17.51 -4.01 -9.24
C ASP A 249 18.31 -5.30 -9.31
N TRP A 250 17.93 -6.18 -10.23
CA TRP A 250 18.54 -7.48 -10.39
C TRP A 250 19.73 -7.41 -11.37
N ASP A 251 20.81 -8.07 -10.98
CA ASP A 251 21.92 -8.38 -11.88
C ASP A 251 21.68 -9.70 -12.62
N ASN A 252 21.17 -10.69 -11.89
CA ASN A 252 20.66 -11.95 -12.43
C ASN A 252 19.40 -12.33 -11.64
N GLU A 253 18.23 -12.11 -12.26
CA GLU A 253 16.91 -12.19 -11.62
C GLU A 253 16.49 -13.65 -11.37
N PRO A 254 16.04 -14.02 -10.14
CA PRO A 254 15.45 -15.33 -9.88
C PRO A 254 14.01 -15.40 -10.41
N ASP A 255 13.47 -16.62 -10.60
CA ASP A 255 12.06 -16.77 -10.98
C ASP A 255 11.10 -16.16 -9.95
N GLY A 256 11.47 -16.13 -8.67
CA GLY A 256 10.68 -15.51 -7.61
C GLY A 256 11.45 -15.34 -6.32
N PHE A 257 10.84 -14.70 -5.33
CA PHE A 257 11.45 -14.49 -4.01
C PHE A 257 10.40 -14.18 -2.94
N ALA A 258 10.75 -14.42 -1.68
CA ALA A 258 10.01 -13.95 -0.51
C ALA A 258 10.77 -12.83 0.19
N VAL A 259 10.05 -11.86 0.74
CA VAL A 259 10.60 -10.88 1.69
C VAL A 259 10.16 -11.30 3.08
N GLU A 260 11.12 -11.57 3.95
CA GLU A 260 10.89 -11.94 5.33
C GLU A 260 11.45 -10.88 6.27
N THR A 261 10.80 -10.71 7.42
CA THR A 261 11.23 -9.79 8.47
C THR A 261 11.41 -10.52 9.80
N SER A 262 12.31 -10.02 10.63
CA SER A 262 12.56 -10.56 11.97
C SER A 262 12.98 -9.48 12.96
N GLU A 263 12.73 -9.72 14.25
CA GLU A 263 13.19 -8.89 15.36
C GLU A 263 14.52 -9.41 15.96
N ASP A 264 14.81 -10.70 15.80
CA ASP A 264 15.94 -11.41 16.45
C ASP A 264 16.91 -12.08 15.47
N GLY A 265 16.58 -12.11 14.18
CA GLY A 265 17.36 -12.77 13.13
C GLY A 265 17.22 -14.29 13.10
N ALA A 266 16.41 -14.87 13.99
CA ALA A 266 16.20 -16.31 14.13
C ALA A 266 14.76 -16.72 13.76
N ALA A 267 13.76 -16.01 14.27
CA ALA A 267 12.35 -16.21 13.95
C ALA A 267 11.93 -15.25 12.83
N TRP A 268 11.60 -15.82 11.67
CA TRP A 268 11.28 -15.05 10.45
C TRP A 268 9.80 -15.14 10.12
N THR A 269 9.23 -14.01 9.71
CA THR A 269 7.86 -13.92 9.21
C THR A 269 7.88 -13.45 7.77
N SER A 270 7.21 -14.17 6.87
CA SER A 270 7.03 -13.73 5.48
C SER A 270 6.11 -12.51 5.43
N SER A 271 6.61 -11.43 4.86
CA SER A 271 5.92 -10.15 4.68
C SER A 271 5.39 -9.96 3.26
N TRP A 272 6.08 -10.53 2.26
CA TRP A 272 5.70 -10.45 0.85
C TRP A 272 6.21 -11.68 0.09
N GLN A 273 5.49 -12.07 -0.98
CA GLN A 273 5.88 -13.19 -1.84
C GLN A 273 5.68 -12.83 -3.31
N VAL A 274 6.78 -12.88 -4.07
CA VAL A 274 6.80 -12.81 -5.52
C VAL A 274 7.01 -14.22 -6.08
N ARG A 275 6.12 -14.66 -6.97
CA ARG A 275 6.16 -16.00 -7.58
C ARG A 275 6.72 -16.03 -9.00
N SER A 276 6.63 -14.90 -9.70
CA SER A 276 7.16 -14.73 -11.05
C SER A 276 7.69 -13.31 -11.16
N ALA A 277 8.96 -13.14 -10.79
CA ALA A 277 9.68 -11.89 -10.99
C ALA A 277 10.14 -11.80 -12.44
N ARG A 278 9.86 -10.67 -13.09
CA ARG A 278 10.42 -10.33 -14.40
C ARG A 278 10.62 -8.83 -14.51
N GLY A 279 11.50 -8.46 -15.44
CA GLY A 279 11.73 -7.06 -15.82
C GLY A 279 13.02 -6.48 -15.23
N GLY A 280 13.80 -7.29 -14.48
CA GLY A 280 15.10 -6.88 -13.95
C GLY A 280 15.03 -5.86 -12.82
N ARG A 281 13.84 -5.39 -12.45
CA ARG A 281 13.58 -4.50 -11.31
C ARG A 281 12.29 -4.90 -10.62
N SER A 282 12.30 -4.97 -9.29
CA SER A 282 11.12 -5.30 -8.49
C SER A 282 10.83 -4.20 -7.46
N PHE A 283 9.55 -3.90 -7.29
CA PHE A 283 9.05 -2.95 -6.30
C PHE A 283 8.18 -3.70 -5.29
N VAL A 284 8.56 -3.70 -4.02
CA VAL A 284 7.83 -4.40 -2.95
C VAL A 284 7.22 -3.38 -2.00
N PRO A 285 5.88 -3.24 -1.96
CA PRO A 285 5.24 -2.40 -0.95
C PRO A 285 5.34 -3.08 0.42
N MET A 286 5.83 -2.35 1.42
CA MET A 286 5.91 -2.86 2.81
C MET A 286 5.15 -1.98 3.80
N PRO A 287 3.90 -1.56 3.51
CA PRO A 287 3.15 -0.69 4.40
C PRO A 287 3.04 -1.30 5.80
N GLU A 288 3.14 -0.45 6.83
CA GLU A 288 3.05 -0.87 8.25
C GLU A 288 4.16 -1.81 8.74
N THR A 289 5.27 -1.94 7.99
CA THR A 289 6.34 -2.85 8.40
C THR A 289 7.41 -2.12 9.20
N ASP A 290 7.73 -2.66 10.38
CA ASP A 290 8.94 -2.32 11.12
C ASP A 290 9.64 -3.61 11.47
N ALA A 291 10.96 -3.64 11.30
CA ALA A 291 11.78 -4.78 11.66
C ALA A 291 13.22 -4.32 11.93
N ARG A 292 13.96 -5.13 12.67
CA ARG A 292 15.42 -5.01 12.74
C ARG A 292 16.12 -5.77 11.61
N TYR A 293 15.55 -6.89 11.19
CA TYR A 293 16.10 -7.74 10.15
C TYR A 293 15.15 -7.85 8.97
N LEU A 294 15.72 -7.84 7.77
CA LEU A 294 15.04 -8.14 6.52
C LEU A 294 15.80 -9.21 5.75
N ARG A 295 15.11 -10.16 5.12
CA ARG A 295 15.73 -11.21 4.30
C ARG A 295 14.96 -11.44 3.01
N LEU A 296 15.68 -11.41 1.89
CA LEU A 296 15.22 -11.92 0.61
C LEU A 296 15.54 -13.41 0.53
N VAL A 297 14.52 -14.26 0.38
CA VAL A 297 14.67 -15.69 0.13
C VAL A 297 14.34 -15.98 -1.33
N LEU A 298 15.31 -16.47 -2.10
CA LEU A 298 15.20 -16.60 -3.55
C LEU A 298 14.69 -17.99 -3.95
N THR A 299 13.85 -18.05 -4.98
CA THR A 299 13.27 -19.28 -5.54
C THR A 299 13.45 -19.31 -7.05
N GLY A 300 13.68 -20.49 -7.63
CA GLY A 300 13.99 -20.61 -9.07
C GLY A 300 15.25 -19.83 -9.44
N VAL A 301 16.33 -20.07 -8.68
CA VAL A 301 17.61 -19.39 -8.89
C VAL A 301 18.23 -19.86 -10.22
N PRO A 302 18.76 -18.94 -11.05
CA PRO A 302 19.48 -19.29 -12.27
C PRO A 302 20.65 -20.25 -12.02
N THR A 303 21.04 -21.04 -13.02
CA THR A 303 22.11 -22.05 -12.89
C THR A 303 23.48 -21.43 -12.60
N ASP A 304 23.68 -20.17 -13.01
CA ASP A 304 24.86 -19.38 -12.68
C ASP A 304 24.71 -18.59 -11.37
N GLY A 305 23.59 -18.70 -10.65
CA GLY A 305 23.33 -18.05 -9.36
C GLY A 305 22.63 -16.70 -9.52
N ALA A 306 21.92 -16.25 -8.51
CA ALA A 306 21.21 -14.96 -8.54
C ALA A 306 22.12 -13.79 -8.15
N GLY A 307 21.78 -12.59 -8.65
CA GLY A 307 22.50 -11.38 -8.35
C GLY A 307 21.58 -10.20 -8.08
N VAL A 308 21.84 -9.47 -7.01
CA VAL A 308 21.18 -8.20 -6.67
C VAL A 308 22.17 -7.08 -6.95
N ARG A 309 21.87 -6.27 -7.98
CA ARG A 309 22.68 -5.09 -8.32
C ARG A 309 22.55 -4.05 -7.21
N THR A 310 21.31 -3.68 -6.89
CA THR A 310 20.98 -2.73 -5.83
C THR A 310 19.73 -3.17 -5.08
N ILE A 311 19.69 -2.95 -3.77
CA ILE A 311 18.48 -3.03 -2.94
C ILE A 311 18.37 -1.76 -2.10
N GLY A 312 17.34 -0.97 -2.38
CA GLY A 312 16.93 0.21 -1.63
C GLY A 312 15.85 -0.14 -0.61
N VAL A 313 15.95 0.45 0.59
CA VAL A 313 14.88 0.44 1.59
C VAL A 313 14.23 1.82 1.56
N GLU A 314 12.99 1.85 1.10
CA GLU A 314 12.27 3.08 0.83
C GLU A 314 11.59 3.65 2.09
N PRO A 315 11.42 4.98 2.17
CA PRO A 315 10.73 5.62 3.29
C PRO A 315 9.23 5.32 3.27
N LEU A 316 8.54 5.60 4.37
CA LEU A 316 7.12 5.23 4.56
C LEU A 316 6.19 5.74 3.45
N GLU A 317 6.42 6.96 2.97
CA GLU A 317 5.64 7.58 1.89
C GLU A 317 5.68 6.78 0.58
N PHE A 318 6.67 5.91 0.40
CA PHE A 318 6.81 5.11 -0.82
C PHE A 318 5.59 4.24 -1.10
N ALA A 319 5.00 3.61 -0.08
CA ALA A 319 3.85 2.71 -0.25
C ALA A 319 2.83 2.86 0.89
N ALA A 320 2.66 4.07 1.44
CA ALA A 320 1.75 4.33 2.56
C ALA A 320 0.30 3.90 2.25
N THR A 321 -0.13 4.10 1.01
CA THR A 321 -1.36 3.57 0.39
C THR A 321 -1.05 2.93 -0.97
N PRO A 322 -1.97 2.14 -1.56
CA PRO A 322 -1.80 1.65 -2.93
C PRO A 322 -1.60 2.77 -3.96
N ASN A 323 -2.25 3.91 -3.78
CA ASN A 323 -2.08 5.08 -4.63
C ASN A 323 -0.67 5.67 -4.53
N ASP A 324 -0.13 5.77 -3.30
CA ASP A 324 1.23 6.27 -3.07
C ASP A 324 2.27 5.31 -3.66
N PHE A 325 2.04 4.00 -3.55
CA PHE A 325 2.90 2.98 -4.15
C PHE A 325 2.99 3.15 -5.67
N ILE A 326 1.85 3.19 -6.36
CA ILE A 326 1.86 3.37 -7.82
C ILE A 326 2.41 4.75 -8.21
N ALA A 327 2.14 5.81 -7.44
CA ALA A 327 2.75 7.12 -7.68
C ALA A 327 4.28 7.09 -7.55
N SER A 328 4.82 6.36 -6.58
CA SER A 328 6.28 6.19 -6.40
C SER A 328 6.90 5.41 -7.55
N VAL A 329 6.27 4.30 -7.96
CA VAL A 329 6.72 3.51 -9.13
C VAL A 329 6.62 4.35 -10.43
N ALA A 330 5.56 5.14 -10.59
CA ALA A 330 5.37 5.99 -11.76
C ALA A 330 6.44 7.07 -11.92
N LYS A 331 6.93 7.65 -10.81
CA LYS A 331 8.01 8.66 -10.82
C LYS A 331 9.34 8.09 -11.34
N ASP A 332 9.60 6.82 -11.05
CA ASP A 332 10.79 6.10 -11.49
C ASP A 332 10.67 5.57 -12.93
N ALA A 333 9.45 5.45 -13.43
CA ALA A 333 9.17 4.92 -14.75
C ALA A 333 9.34 5.98 -15.85
N ARG A 334 9.50 5.51 -17.10
CA ARG A 334 9.41 6.39 -18.26
C ARG A 334 8.03 7.07 -18.26
N ARG A 335 8.02 8.39 -18.38
CA ARG A 335 6.79 9.17 -18.59
C ARG A 335 5.96 8.53 -19.71
N GLY A 336 4.65 8.45 -19.51
CA GLY A 336 3.75 7.81 -20.47
C GLY A 336 3.35 6.38 -20.12
N LEU A 337 4.17 5.66 -19.31
CA LEU A 337 3.85 4.30 -18.89
C LEU A 337 2.80 4.21 -17.79
N TYR A 338 2.55 5.30 -17.07
CA TYR A 338 1.50 5.41 -16.06
C TYR A 338 0.60 6.60 -16.38
N PRO A 339 -0.67 6.59 -15.94
CA PRO A 339 -1.56 7.74 -16.08
C PRO A 339 -0.94 8.99 -15.45
N ARG A 340 -1.05 10.14 -16.13
CA ARG A 340 -0.47 11.41 -15.68
C ARG A 340 -0.89 11.82 -14.26
N ALA A 341 -2.06 11.38 -13.80
CA ALA A 341 -2.56 11.61 -12.46
C ALA A 341 -1.62 11.08 -11.36
N PHE A 342 -0.94 9.94 -11.60
CA PHE A 342 0.06 9.40 -10.66
C PHE A 342 1.39 10.16 -10.68
N LEU A 343 1.58 11.05 -11.68
CA LEU A 343 2.70 11.99 -11.76
C LEU A 343 2.35 13.37 -11.18
N GLY A 344 1.16 13.52 -10.58
CA GLY A 344 0.69 14.79 -10.01
C GLY A 344 0.07 15.75 -11.04
N GLU A 345 -0.17 15.30 -12.27
CA GLU A 345 -0.80 16.13 -13.30
C GLU A 345 -2.32 15.96 -13.29
N MET A 346 -3.03 17.08 -13.35
CA MET A 346 -4.48 17.06 -13.51
C MET A 346 -4.87 16.45 -14.87
N THR A 347 -5.94 15.66 -14.85
CA THR A 347 -6.58 15.13 -16.04
C THR A 347 -8.08 15.35 -15.95
N SER A 348 -8.74 15.40 -17.10
CA SER A 348 -10.20 15.46 -17.21
C SER A 348 -10.73 14.15 -17.78
N TRP A 349 -12.00 13.90 -17.56
CA TRP A 349 -12.70 12.74 -18.10
C TRP A 349 -14.12 13.09 -18.52
N ALA A 350 -14.70 12.29 -19.41
CA ALA A 350 -16.08 12.38 -19.85
C ALA A 350 -16.87 11.14 -19.43
N LEU A 351 -18.12 11.33 -18.99
CA LEU A 351 -19.04 10.22 -18.73
C LEU A 351 -19.41 9.50 -20.03
N VAL A 352 -19.49 8.17 -19.95
CA VAL A 352 -19.87 7.30 -21.05
C VAL A 352 -21.06 6.44 -20.61
N GLY A 353 -22.16 6.55 -21.36
CA GLY A 353 -23.41 5.86 -21.04
C GLY A 353 -24.28 6.64 -20.04
N GLY A 354 -25.56 6.28 -19.99
CA GLY A 354 -26.53 6.85 -19.05
C GLY A 354 -26.63 6.04 -17.76
N PRO A 355 -27.24 6.60 -16.70
CA PRO A 355 -27.54 5.86 -15.49
C PRO A 355 -28.52 4.72 -15.80
N ALA A 356 -28.02 3.49 -15.92
CA ALA A 356 -28.85 2.31 -16.09
C ALA A 356 -29.14 1.69 -14.71
N PRO A 357 -30.35 1.14 -14.46
CA PRO A 357 -30.69 0.54 -13.16
C PRO A 357 -29.76 -0.59 -12.70
N ARG A 358 -28.96 -1.15 -13.62
CA ARG A 358 -28.08 -2.30 -13.38
C ARG A 358 -26.59 -2.03 -13.67
N ARG A 359 -26.23 -0.83 -14.14
CA ARG A 359 -24.82 -0.52 -14.44
C ARG A 359 -24.51 0.97 -14.29
N PRO A 360 -23.49 1.34 -13.50
CA PRO A 360 -23.00 2.71 -13.45
C PRO A 360 -22.40 3.13 -14.80
N PRO A 361 -22.33 4.44 -15.11
CA PRO A 361 -21.64 4.94 -16.29
C PRO A 361 -20.14 4.67 -16.23
N GLY A 362 -19.51 4.56 -17.39
CA GLY A 362 -18.05 4.50 -17.52
C GLY A 362 -17.43 5.89 -17.70
N LEU A 363 -16.10 5.95 -17.75
CA LEU A 363 -15.33 7.18 -17.96
C LEU A 363 -14.38 7.01 -19.15
N LEU A 364 -14.29 8.04 -19.99
CA LEU A 364 -13.22 8.19 -20.98
C LEU A 364 -12.29 9.32 -20.53
N GLY A 365 -11.06 9.00 -20.18
CA GLY A 365 -10.04 9.97 -19.76
C GLY A 365 -9.50 10.77 -20.95
N ALA A 366 -9.00 11.97 -20.69
CA ALA A 366 -8.45 12.88 -21.72
C ALA A 366 -7.29 12.28 -22.53
N ASP A 367 -6.61 11.28 -21.97
CA ASP A 367 -5.53 10.52 -22.61
C ASP A 367 -6.01 9.27 -23.35
N GLY A 368 -7.31 8.98 -23.32
CA GLY A 368 -7.90 7.86 -24.05
C GLY A 368 -8.02 6.54 -23.27
N ALA A 369 -7.62 6.52 -22.00
CA ALA A 369 -7.92 5.42 -21.09
C ALA A 369 -9.44 5.34 -20.83
N PHE A 370 -10.00 4.13 -20.85
CA PHE A 370 -11.44 3.90 -20.65
C PHE A 370 -11.72 3.06 -19.40
N GLU A 371 -12.47 3.59 -18.44
CA GLU A 371 -12.94 2.89 -17.24
C GLU A 371 -14.40 2.44 -17.43
N PRO A 372 -14.71 1.14 -17.39
CA PRO A 372 -16.05 0.64 -17.69
C PRO A 372 -17.03 0.78 -16.53
N ALA A 373 -16.55 0.95 -15.30
CA ALA A 373 -17.35 1.17 -14.10
C ALA A 373 -16.49 1.68 -12.94
N PRO A 374 -17.06 2.46 -12.01
CA PRO A 374 -16.35 2.91 -10.81
C PRO A 374 -15.72 1.76 -10.02
N GLY A 375 -14.48 1.95 -9.59
CA GLY A 375 -13.75 1.01 -8.73
C GLY A 375 -13.26 -0.26 -9.44
N THR A 376 -13.20 -0.28 -10.78
CA THR A 376 -12.88 -1.51 -11.55
C THR A 376 -11.47 -1.56 -12.14
N PHE A 377 -11.25 -1.01 -13.34
CA PHE A 377 -9.98 -0.99 -14.05
C PHE A 377 -10.07 0.02 -15.21
N SER A 378 -8.95 0.35 -15.84
CA SER A 378 -8.95 1.03 -17.13
C SER A 378 -8.55 0.08 -18.26
N ILE A 379 -9.00 0.39 -19.47
CA ILE A 379 -8.46 -0.10 -20.72
C ILE A 379 -7.62 1.02 -21.32
N GLU A 380 -6.30 0.88 -21.28
CA GLU A 380 -5.34 1.88 -21.74
C GLU A 380 -4.76 1.51 -23.11
N PRO A 381 -4.79 2.45 -24.09
CA PRO A 381 -4.19 2.22 -25.39
C PRO A 381 -2.70 2.53 -25.40
N PHE A 382 -1.94 1.75 -26.17
CA PHE A 382 -0.56 2.03 -26.54
C PHE A 382 -0.33 1.67 -28.01
N VAL A 383 0.58 2.37 -28.69
CA VAL A 383 0.92 2.09 -30.08
C VAL A 383 2.39 1.71 -30.19
N TRP A 384 2.68 0.51 -30.68
CA TRP A 384 4.04 0.12 -31.01
C TRP A 384 4.35 0.45 -32.46
N LEU A 385 5.42 1.22 -32.66
CA LEU A 385 5.89 1.65 -33.97
C LEU A 385 7.42 1.69 -33.96
N ASP A 386 8.05 1.10 -34.98
CA ASP A 386 9.49 1.14 -35.22
C ASP A 386 10.37 0.78 -34.01
N GLY A 387 9.95 -0.24 -33.25
CA GLY A 387 10.69 -0.74 -32.08
C GLY A 387 10.49 0.07 -30.80
N ALA A 388 9.58 1.06 -30.82
CA ALA A 388 9.26 1.90 -29.67
C ALA A 388 7.77 1.85 -29.33
N LEU A 389 7.48 2.04 -28.05
CA LEU A 389 6.12 2.17 -27.53
C LEU A 389 5.75 3.67 -27.42
N VAL A 390 4.83 4.10 -28.27
CA VAL A 390 4.20 5.42 -28.25
C VAL A 390 3.03 5.42 -27.27
N THR A 391 3.03 6.39 -26.37
CA THR A 391 2.04 6.56 -25.29
C THR A 391 1.38 7.94 -25.38
N TRP A 392 0.53 8.27 -24.41
CA TRP A 392 -0.04 9.61 -24.28
C TRP A 392 1.02 10.73 -24.15
N ALA A 393 2.23 10.40 -23.71
CA ALA A 393 3.30 11.37 -23.51
C ALA A 393 4.00 11.79 -24.82
N GLU A 394 3.85 11.00 -25.89
CA GLU A 394 4.52 11.24 -27.18
C GLU A 394 3.55 11.75 -28.27
N VAL A 395 2.33 12.10 -27.91
CA VAL A 395 1.28 12.54 -28.84
C VAL A 395 0.64 13.84 -28.37
N THR A 396 0.06 14.57 -29.32
CA THR A 396 -0.89 15.65 -28.96
C THR A 396 -2.28 15.04 -28.85
N THR A 397 -2.98 15.27 -27.73
CA THR A 397 -4.35 14.79 -27.53
C THR A 397 -5.36 15.89 -27.84
N GLU A 398 -6.45 15.54 -28.53
CA GLU A 398 -7.63 16.39 -28.71
C GLU A 398 -8.88 15.66 -28.23
N GLN A 399 -9.73 16.33 -27.46
CA GLN A 399 -10.99 15.80 -26.96
C GLN A 399 -12.14 16.48 -27.70
N THR A 400 -13.04 15.70 -28.27
CA THR A 400 -14.23 16.19 -28.98
C THR A 400 -15.47 15.42 -28.56
N LEU A 401 -16.63 16.04 -28.76
CA LEU A 401 -17.91 15.35 -28.77
C LEU A 401 -18.33 15.11 -30.21
N ARG A 402 -19.02 14.01 -30.49
CA ARG A 402 -19.56 13.76 -31.83
C ARG A 402 -20.47 14.92 -32.25
N ALA A 403 -20.25 15.47 -33.44
CA ALA A 403 -20.92 16.68 -33.94
C ALA A 403 -20.80 17.93 -33.03
N GLY A 404 -19.86 17.94 -32.07
CA GLY A 404 -19.62 19.03 -31.14
C GLY A 404 -20.54 19.07 -29.91
N TYR A 405 -21.57 18.23 -29.84
CA TYR A 405 -22.55 18.27 -28.73
C TYR A 405 -23.17 16.92 -28.35
N LEU A 406 -23.08 15.88 -29.19
CA LEU A 406 -23.64 14.58 -28.84
C LEU A 406 -22.77 13.94 -27.74
N PRO A 407 -23.35 13.29 -26.72
CA PRO A 407 -22.63 12.71 -25.58
C PRO A 407 -21.92 11.41 -25.94
N ILE A 408 -21.10 11.47 -26.98
CA ILE A 408 -20.26 10.41 -27.52
C ILE A 408 -18.86 11.03 -27.58
N PRO A 409 -18.09 10.93 -26.48
CA PRO A 409 -16.76 11.52 -26.41
C PRO A 409 -15.76 10.75 -27.28
N THR A 410 -14.87 11.51 -27.90
CA THR A 410 -13.74 11.00 -28.69
C THR A 410 -12.45 11.68 -28.24
N VAL A 411 -11.41 10.87 -28.01
CA VAL A 411 -10.03 11.33 -27.83
C VAL A 411 -9.25 10.99 -29.09
N THR A 412 -8.56 11.95 -29.67
CA THR A 412 -7.67 11.75 -30.82
C THR A 412 -6.23 11.97 -30.39
N TRP A 413 -5.41 10.94 -30.50
CA TRP A 413 -3.95 11.08 -30.45
C TRP A 413 -3.44 11.45 -31.83
N ARG A 414 -2.67 12.55 -31.91
CA ARG A 414 -1.94 12.96 -33.10
C ARG A 414 -0.46 12.68 -32.93
N HIS A 415 0.06 11.80 -33.78
CA HIS A 415 1.47 11.54 -33.96
C HIS A 415 1.88 11.91 -35.40
N SER A 416 3.18 12.11 -35.66
CA SER A 416 3.67 12.42 -37.01
C SER A 416 3.36 11.31 -38.03
N ALA A 417 3.28 10.07 -37.55
CA ALA A 417 3.10 8.88 -38.38
C ALA A 417 1.65 8.34 -38.40
N PHE A 418 0.84 8.61 -37.37
CA PHE A 418 -0.50 8.05 -37.26
C PHE A 418 -1.46 8.97 -36.48
N ASP A 419 -2.77 8.74 -36.68
CA ASP A 419 -3.80 9.18 -35.75
C ASP A 419 -4.43 7.97 -35.07
N LEU A 420 -4.67 8.05 -33.76
CA LEU A 420 -5.48 7.08 -33.02
C LEU A 420 -6.73 7.78 -32.47
N GLU A 421 -7.90 7.46 -33.02
CA GLU A 421 -9.18 7.93 -32.51
C GLU A 421 -9.80 6.90 -31.55
N ILE A 422 -10.20 7.36 -30.37
CA ILE A 422 -10.74 6.53 -29.29
C ILE A 422 -12.12 7.08 -28.97
N THR A 423 -13.16 6.36 -29.37
CA THR A 423 -14.56 6.81 -29.21
C THR A 423 -15.30 5.88 -28.26
N ALA A 424 -15.91 6.42 -27.21
CA ALA A 424 -16.67 5.63 -26.26
C ALA A 424 -18.16 6.02 -26.29
N PHE A 425 -19.06 5.03 -26.19
CA PHE A 425 -20.51 5.26 -26.12
C PHE A 425 -21.24 4.10 -25.43
N GLY A 426 -22.40 4.37 -24.84
CA GLY A 426 -23.29 3.33 -24.32
C GLY A 426 -24.31 2.88 -25.36
N ASP A 427 -24.69 1.61 -25.34
CA ASP A 427 -25.71 1.05 -26.23
C ASP A 427 -27.14 1.46 -25.81
N PRO A 428 -27.92 2.17 -26.66
CA PRO A 428 -29.26 2.62 -26.34
C PRO A 428 -30.32 1.52 -26.60
N VAL A 429 -30.45 0.53 -25.70
CA VAL A 429 -31.68 -0.27 -25.44
C VAL A 429 -32.07 -1.37 -26.47
N PRO A 430 -32.70 -2.53 -26.08
CA PRO A 430 -32.99 -3.08 -24.75
C PRO A 430 -32.37 -4.49 -24.55
N ALA A 431 -31.19 -4.60 -23.94
CA ALA A 431 -30.78 -5.86 -23.27
C ALA A 431 -29.59 -5.73 -22.30
N GLY A 432 -28.59 -4.87 -22.54
CA GLY A 432 -27.28 -5.04 -21.89
C GLY A 432 -26.80 -3.94 -20.94
N GLY A 433 -27.04 -2.65 -21.25
CA GLY A 433 -26.27 -1.59 -20.58
C GLY A 433 -24.76 -1.71 -20.89
N ASP A 434 -24.43 -2.20 -22.09
CA ASP A 434 -23.05 -2.36 -22.51
C ASP A 434 -22.44 -1.03 -22.95
N LEU A 435 -21.16 -0.89 -22.62
CA LEU A 435 -20.34 0.23 -23.05
C LEU A 435 -19.41 -0.25 -24.14
N LEU A 436 -19.39 0.47 -25.26
CA LEU A 436 -18.52 0.20 -26.38
C LEU A 436 -17.42 1.26 -26.42
N VAL A 437 -16.20 0.81 -26.70
CA VAL A 437 -15.08 1.67 -27.05
C VAL A 437 -14.52 1.22 -28.40
N ARG A 438 -14.37 2.18 -29.32
CA ARG A 438 -13.80 1.96 -30.65
C ARG A 438 -12.46 2.66 -30.74
N TYR A 439 -11.45 1.90 -31.14
CA TYR A 439 -10.11 2.38 -31.47
C TYR A 439 -9.94 2.35 -32.99
N ARG A 440 -9.64 3.50 -33.61
CA ARG A 440 -9.31 3.60 -35.04
C ARG A 440 -7.91 4.16 -35.20
N LEU A 441 -7.00 3.34 -35.69
CA LEU A 441 -5.63 3.71 -36.00
C LEU A 441 -5.49 3.98 -37.50
N THR A 442 -5.02 5.18 -37.87
CA THR A 442 -4.91 5.63 -39.27
C THR A 442 -3.48 6.01 -39.60
N ASP A 443 -2.92 5.44 -40.68
CA ASP A 443 -1.60 5.82 -41.21
C ASP A 443 -1.67 7.24 -41.82
N ARG A 444 -0.80 8.15 -41.34
CA ARG A 444 -0.66 9.52 -41.86
C ARG A 444 0.49 9.70 -42.83
N THR A 445 1.37 8.71 -42.94
CA THR A 445 2.57 8.77 -43.78
C THR A 445 2.27 8.50 -45.25
N GLY A 446 1.20 7.75 -45.53
CA GLY A 446 0.89 7.24 -46.87
C GLY A 446 1.90 6.20 -47.37
N ARG A 447 2.76 5.67 -46.48
CA ARG A 447 3.84 4.72 -46.81
C ARG A 447 3.49 3.29 -46.45
N GLY A 448 2.34 3.04 -45.83
CA GLY A 448 1.92 1.69 -45.43
C GLY A 448 2.68 1.19 -44.20
N ILE A 449 2.84 2.04 -43.19
CA ILE A 449 3.40 1.60 -41.89
C ILE A 449 2.47 0.59 -41.23
N ALA A 450 3.04 -0.31 -40.42
CA ALA A 450 2.30 -1.37 -39.72
C ALA A 450 2.37 -1.19 -38.19
N PRO A 451 1.80 -0.10 -37.62
CA PRO A 451 1.76 0.07 -36.17
C PRO A 451 0.88 -1.00 -35.52
N ARG A 452 1.26 -1.44 -34.32
CA ARG A 452 0.48 -2.40 -33.52
C ARG A 452 -0.20 -1.66 -32.37
N LEU A 453 -1.52 -1.80 -32.25
CA LEU A 453 -2.29 -1.29 -31.12
C LEU A 453 -2.28 -2.33 -29.99
N PHE A 454 -1.91 -1.91 -28.79
CA PHE A 454 -2.03 -2.66 -27.56
C PHE A 454 -3.11 -2.03 -26.70
N LEU A 455 -3.96 -2.87 -26.10
CA LEU A 455 -4.97 -2.46 -25.14
C LEU A 455 -4.68 -3.17 -23.83
N ALA A 456 -4.22 -2.42 -22.83
CA ALA A 456 -3.87 -2.94 -21.53
C ALA A 456 -5.04 -2.78 -20.55
N VAL A 457 -5.45 -3.87 -19.91
CA VAL A 457 -6.37 -3.80 -18.78
C VAL A 457 -5.57 -3.62 -17.51
N ARG A 458 -5.67 -2.45 -16.88
CA ARG A 458 -4.82 -2.06 -15.76
C ARG A 458 -5.63 -1.72 -14.51
N PRO A 459 -5.12 -2.04 -13.31
CA PRO A 459 -5.75 -1.75 -12.02
C PRO A 459 -5.72 -0.26 -11.65
N LEU A 460 -5.79 0.63 -12.64
CA LEU A 460 -5.63 2.07 -12.55
C LEU A 460 -6.89 2.73 -13.09
N GLN A 461 -7.65 3.40 -12.25
CA GLN A 461 -8.87 4.10 -12.65
C GLN A 461 -8.55 5.33 -13.49
N VAL A 462 -9.52 5.70 -14.33
CA VAL A 462 -9.54 7.01 -15.00
C VAL A 462 -9.85 8.10 -13.98
N ASP A 463 -10.74 7.80 -13.02
CA ASP A 463 -10.98 8.67 -11.87
C ASP A 463 -9.69 8.78 -11.01
N PRO A 464 -9.07 9.97 -10.89
CA PRO A 464 -7.75 10.07 -10.29
C PRO A 464 -7.80 10.16 -8.75
N PRO A 465 -6.71 9.78 -8.05
CA PRO A 465 -6.64 9.80 -6.58
C PRO A 465 -6.93 11.15 -5.93
N ALA A 466 -6.70 12.26 -6.63
CA ALA A 466 -6.77 13.61 -6.08
C ALA A 466 -8.14 14.31 -6.26
N GLN A 467 -9.08 13.72 -7.02
CA GLN A 467 -10.35 14.38 -7.40
C GLN A 467 -11.57 13.70 -6.76
N PHE A 468 -11.55 13.49 -5.44
CA PHE A 468 -12.66 12.84 -4.74
C PHE A 468 -13.43 13.78 -3.80
N LEU A 469 -14.74 13.56 -3.73
CA LEU A 469 -15.59 14.03 -2.64
C LEU A 469 -15.88 12.88 -1.65
N ASN A 470 -16.24 11.70 -2.16
CA ASN A 470 -16.64 10.54 -1.35
C ASN A 470 -15.94 9.22 -1.75
N LEU A 471 -15.68 8.99 -3.04
CA LEU A 471 -15.01 7.79 -3.55
C LEU A 471 -13.63 8.20 -4.06
N ALA A 472 -12.56 7.70 -3.43
CA ALA A 472 -11.20 7.95 -3.88
C ALA A 472 -10.87 7.05 -5.08
N GLY A 473 -10.65 7.66 -6.25
CA GLY A 473 -10.14 6.97 -7.43
C GLY A 473 -8.67 6.55 -7.31
N GLY A 474 -8.09 6.12 -8.43
CA GLY A 474 -6.72 5.63 -8.53
C GLY A 474 -6.61 4.11 -8.61
N VAL A 475 -5.91 3.49 -7.68
CA VAL A 475 -5.57 2.06 -7.74
C VAL A 475 -6.73 1.21 -7.21
N THR A 476 -7.12 0.21 -7.99
CA THR A 476 -8.14 -0.77 -7.61
C THR A 476 -7.66 -2.19 -7.93
N PRO A 477 -7.72 -3.14 -6.98
CA PRO A 477 -7.10 -4.44 -7.14
C PRO A 477 -7.89 -5.36 -8.10
N ILE A 478 -7.23 -5.80 -9.17
CA ILE A 478 -7.73 -6.91 -10.02
C ILE A 478 -7.25 -8.24 -9.41
N ARG A 479 -8.08 -8.84 -8.55
CA ARG A 479 -7.74 -10.13 -7.90
C ARG A 479 -7.76 -11.32 -8.86
N ARG A 480 -8.51 -11.22 -9.95
CA ARG A 480 -8.63 -12.26 -10.96
C ARG A 480 -8.81 -11.63 -12.34
N ALA A 481 -7.93 -12.02 -13.25
CA ALA A 481 -8.07 -11.79 -14.68
C ALA A 481 -7.88 -13.11 -15.43
N VAL A 482 -8.68 -13.36 -16.45
CA VAL A 482 -8.61 -14.59 -17.25
C VAL A 482 -8.77 -14.24 -18.72
N SER A 483 -7.72 -14.47 -19.50
CA SER A 483 -7.75 -14.41 -20.96
C SER A 483 -8.26 -15.74 -21.53
N ARG A 484 -9.15 -15.68 -22.51
CA ARG A 484 -9.70 -16.84 -23.24
C ARG A 484 -9.77 -16.51 -24.74
N PRO A 485 -9.87 -17.52 -25.63
CA PRO A 485 -10.18 -17.25 -27.03
C PRO A 485 -11.44 -16.38 -27.15
N GLY A 486 -11.32 -15.22 -27.79
CA GLY A 486 -12.44 -14.31 -28.01
C GLY A 486 -12.75 -13.31 -26.89
N GLY A 487 -11.99 -13.26 -25.78
CA GLY A 487 -12.22 -12.23 -24.76
C GLY A 487 -11.38 -12.33 -23.49
N LEU A 488 -11.58 -11.36 -22.62
CA LEU A 488 -10.92 -11.24 -21.31
C LEU A 488 -11.98 -11.03 -20.23
N THR A 489 -11.77 -11.59 -19.04
CA THR A 489 -12.52 -11.21 -17.84
C THR A 489 -11.59 -10.60 -16.82
N ALA A 490 -11.99 -9.47 -16.22
CA ALA A 490 -11.23 -8.78 -15.17
C ALA A 490 -12.21 -8.10 -14.20
N ALA A 491 -11.92 -8.14 -12.89
CA ALA A 491 -12.77 -7.54 -11.85
C ALA A 491 -14.28 -7.90 -11.95
N GLY A 492 -14.59 -9.11 -12.43
CA GLY A 492 -15.97 -9.58 -12.63
C GLY A 492 -16.68 -9.06 -13.89
N LEU A 493 -16.02 -8.22 -14.70
CA LEU A 493 -16.53 -7.74 -15.98
C LEU A 493 -15.96 -8.56 -17.15
N ALA A 494 -16.79 -8.77 -18.17
CA ALA A 494 -16.38 -9.32 -19.45
C ALA A 494 -15.96 -8.20 -20.42
N ILE A 495 -14.89 -8.46 -21.17
CA ILE A 495 -14.37 -7.62 -22.24
C ILE A 495 -14.39 -8.48 -23.50
N GLU A 496 -15.19 -8.07 -24.48
CA GLU A 496 -15.45 -8.82 -25.70
C GLU A 496 -14.93 -8.03 -26.91
N PRO A 497 -13.73 -8.35 -27.44
CA PRO A 497 -13.21 -7.70 -28.62
C PRO A 497 -14.08 -8.00 -29.84
N LEU A 498 -14.67 -6.97 -30.44
CA LEU A 498 -15.39 -7.08 -31.72
C LEU A 498 -14.44 -7.30 -32.92
N THR A 499 -13.16 -7.00 -32.73
CA THR A 499 -12.06 -7.34 -33.64
C THR A 499 -11.14 -8.30 -32.92
N ALA A 500 -10.89 -9.48 -33.50
CA ALA A 500 -10.08 -10.50 -32.86
C ALA A 500 -8.64 -9.98 -32.62
N PRO A 501 -8.10 -10.07 -31.40
CA PRO A 501 -6.73 -9.68 -31.13
C PRO A 501 -5.77 -10.71 -31.74
N VAL A 502 -4.60 -10.25 -32.20
CA VAL A 502 -3.53 -11.13 -32.67
C VAL A 502 -2.98 -11.99 -31.52
N ALA A 503 -2.87 -11.39 -30.32
CA ALA A 503 -2.45 -12.04 -29.10
C ALA A 503 -3.15 -11.41 -27.90
N ALA A 504 -3.31 -12.20 -26.83
CA ALA A 504 -3.85 -11.72 -25.56
C ALA A 504 -3.24 -12.53 -24.40
N GLY A 505 -2.97 -11.87 -23.28
CA GLY A 505 -2.35 -12.49 -22.12
C GLY A 505 -2.74 -11.79 -20.82
N VAL A 506 -2.26 -12.35 -19.71
CA VAL A 506 -2.37 -11.76 -18.37
C VAL A 506 -1.01 -11.90 -17.70
N VAL A 507 -0.56 -10.82 -17.09
CA VAL A 507 0.66 -10.79 -16.28
C VAL A 507 0.35 -10.12 -14.94
N GLY A 508 0.95 -10.63 -13.86
CA GLY A 508 0.88 -9.98 -12.56
C GLY A 508 1.85 -8.80 -12.50
N PHE A 509 1.65 -7.89 -11.55
CA PHE A 509 2.51 -6.70 -11.40
C PHE A 509 4.01 -7.04 -11.32
N ASP A 510 4.39 -8.07 -10.55
CA ASP A 510 5.79 -8.50 -10.42
C ASP A 510 6.36 -9.18 -11.68
N GLY A 511 5.49 -9.57 -12.63
CA GLY A 511 5.88 -10.19 -13.89
C GLY A 511 6.28 -9.20 -14.97
N GLY A 512 6.49 -7.93 -14.61
CA GLY A 512 6.81 -6.83 -15.51
C GLY A 512 5.58 -6.11 -16.06
N ASP A 513 5.78 -4.94 -16.67
CA ASP A 513 4.68 -4.21 -17.30
C ASP A 513 4.22 -4.95 -18.57
N VAL A 514 2.90 -4.99 -18.77
CA VAL A 514 2.25 -5.62 -19.92
C VAL A 514 2.76 -5.06 -21.25
N VAL A 515 3.27 -3.83 -21.27
CA VAL A 515 3.86 -3.22 -22.47
C VAL A 515 5.31 -3.64 -22.76
N GLU A 516 5.98 -4.29 -21.81
CA GLU A 516 7.35 -4.83 -21.99
C GLU A 516 7.34 -6.32 -22.36
N ALA A 517 6.30 -7.05 -21.96
CA ALA A 517 6.17 -8.49 -22.18
C ALA A 517 6.09 -8.91 -23.66
N ASP A 518 5.60 -8.03 -24.56
CA ASP A 518 5.44 -8.30 -26.00
C ASP A 518 6.61 -7.80 -26.88
N ARG A 519 7.77 -7.51 -26.29
CA ARG A 519 9.01 -7.30 -27.05
C ARG A 519 9.53 -8.57 -27.75
N LYS A 520 8.97 -9.74 -27.43
CA LYS A 520 9.46 -11.06 -27.90
C LYS A 520 8.42 -11.89 -28.68
N SER A 521 7.25 -11.33 -28.98
CA SER A 521 6.16 -11.99 -29.72
C SER A 521 5.97 -11.44 -31.14
#